data_AF-A0A2Z4WDQ7-F1
#
_entry.id   AF-A0A2Z4WDQ7-F1
#
_cell.length_a   1.000
_cell.length_b   1.000
_cell.length_c   1.000
_cell.angle_alpha   90.00
_cell.angle_beta   90.00
_cell.angle_gamma   90.00
#
_symmetry.space_group_name_H-M   'P 1'
#
loop_
_entity.id
_entity.type
_entity.pdbx_description
1 polymer ?
#
loop_
_entity_poly.entity_id
_entity_poly.type
_entity_poly.pdbx_seq_one_letter_code
_entity_poly.pdbx_strand_id
1 'polypeptide(L)'
;MTEKERYLIQSIESDHNYPSRELSKKLANFFQVNTKYFYDDYYLFLDSFPKVILDYRIKHNLSKLELSKLLGLSYDMICRWERKTSVISRKNYYRLKNILQPQKEP
;
A
#
# COMPACT_ATOMS: atom_id res chain seq x y z
N MET A 1 -6.44 -30.21 -3.19
CA MET A 1 -6.51 -28.90 -3.86
C MET A 1 -7.66 -28.92 -4.85
N THR A 2 -8.67 -28.09 -4.61
CA THR A 2 -9.88 -27.94 -5.42
C THR A 2 -9.59 -27.17 -6.71
N GLU A 3 -10.48 -27.27 -7.70
CA GLU A 3 -10.38 -26.54 -8.98
C GLU A 3 -10.34 -25.01 -8.76
N LYS A 4 -11.13 -24.52 -7.80
CA LYS A 4 -11.15 -23.11 -7.38
C LYS A 4 -9.81 -22.64 -6.82
N GLU A 5 -9.12 -23.49 -6.05
CA GLU A 5 -7.80 -23.17 -5.50
C GLU A 5 -6.72 -23.12 -6.60
N ARG A 6 -6.80 -24.02 -7.58
CA ARG A 6 -5.89 -24.01 -8.75
C ARG A 6 -6.06 -22.74 -9.58
N TYR A 7 -7.30 -22.36 -9.89
CA TYR A 7 -7.59 -21.13 -10.62
C TYR A 7 -7.12 -19.88 -9.86
N LEU A 8 -7.26 -19.86 -8.54
CA LEU A 8 -6.78 -18.75 -7.71
C LEU A 8 -5.25 -18.62 -7.78
N ILE A 9 -4.50 -19.72 -7.67
CA ILE A 9 -3.04 -19.72 -7.80
C ILE A 9 -2.64 -19.24 -9.20
N GLN A 10 -3.25 -19.81 -10.25
CA GLN A 10 -2.99 -19.41 -11.63
C GLN A 10 -3.25 -17.91 -11.85
N SER A 11 -4.32 -17.37 -11.27
CA SER A 11 -4.65 -15.94 -11.37
C SER A 11 -3.65 -15.04 -10.63
N ILE A 12 -3.06 -15.50 -9.52
CA ILE A 12 -2.01 -14.79 -8.80
C ILE A 12 -0.70 -14.82 -9.60
N GLU A 13 -0.33 -15.99 -10.15
CA GLU A 13 0.88 -16.17 -10.96
C GLU A 13 0.85 -15.36 -12.27
N SER A 14 -0.35 -15.15 -12.82
CA SER A 14 -0.53 -14.45 -14.09
C SER A 14 -0.58 -12.91 -13.94
N ASP A 15 -0.20 -12.33 -12.79
CA ASP A 15 -0.26 -10.89 -12.48
C ASP A 15 -1.67 -10.25 -12.48
N HIS A 16 -2.73 -11.05 -12.62
CA HIS A 16 -4.11 -10.51 -12.75
C HIS A 16 -4.75 -10.19 -11.40
N ASN A 17 -4.29 -10.77 -10.29
CA ASN A 17 -4.86 -10.53 -8.96
C ASN A 17 -3.82 -10.61 -7.83
N TYR A 18 -3.80 -9.59 -6.97
CA TYR A 18 -3.07 -9.65 -5.71
C TYR A 18 -3.80 -10.60 -4.74
N PRO A 19 -3.07 -11.42 -3.94
CA PRO A 19 -3.69 -12.24 -2.91
C PRO A 19 -4.43 -11.35 -1.90
N SER A 20 -5.51 -11.87 -1.32
CA SER A 20 -6.15 -11.20 -0.18
C SER A 20 -5.18 -11.10 0.99
N ARG A 21 -5.45 -10.21 1.95
CA ARG A 21 -4.59 -10.04 3.14
C ARG A 21 -4.40 -11.34 3.92
N GLU A 22 -5.46 -12.14 4.04
CA GLU A 22 -5.41 -13.43 4.72
C GLU A 22 -4.63 -14.47 3.93
N LEU A 23 -4.85 -14.53 2.60
CA LEU A 23 -4.11 -15.45 1.74
C LEU A 23 -2.63 -15.09 1.71
N SER A 24 -2.29 -13.81 1.62
CA SER A 24 -0.92 -13.32 1.67
C SER A 24 -0.20 -13.73 2.97
N LYS A 25 -0.88 -13.73 4.13
CA LYS A 25 -0.33 -14.26 5.37
C LYS A 25 -0.14 -15.78 5.34
N LYS A 26 -1.12 -16.52 4.80
CA LYS A 26 -1.05 -17.99 4.66
C LYS A 26 0.12 -18.40 3.78
N LEU A 27 0.29 -17.72 2.64
CA LEU A 27 1.42 -17.93 1.72
C LEU A 27 2.75 -17.58 2.40
N ALA A 28 2.81 -16.49 3.16
CA ALA A 28 4.03 -16.12 3.86
C ALA A 28 4.48 -17.21 4.85
N ASN A 29 3.54 -17.77 5.61
CA ASN A 29 3.80 -18.88 6.52
C ASN A 29 4.17 -20.16 5.76
N PHE A 30 3.41 -20.49 4.71
CA PHE A 30 3.63 -21.71 3.91
C PHE A 30 5.03 -21.74 3.28
N PHE A 31 5.46 -20.62 2.69
CA PHE A 31 6.79 -20.48 2.09
C PHE A 31 7.89 -20.09 3.09
N GLN A 32 7.56 -19.95 4.37
CA GLN A 32 8.48 -19.57 5.44
C GLN A 32 9.31 -18.30 5.13
N VAL A 33 8.67 -17.30 4.51
CA VAL A 33 9.34 -16.02 4.23
C VAL A 33 9.42 -15.18 5.50
N ASN A 34 10.50 -14.40 5.67
CA ASN A 34 10.73 -13.55 6.83
C ASN A 34 9.86 -12.27 6.88
N THR A 35 8.74 -12.24 6.16
CA THR A 35 7.84 -11.08 6.08
C THR A 35 6.42 -11.46 6.50
N LYS A 36 5.68 -10.51 7.07
CA LYS A 36 4.29 -10.72 7.53
C LYS A 36 3.30 -11.05 6.41
N TYR A 37 3.60 -10.62 5.19
CA TYR A 37 2.79 -10.79 3.99
C TYR A 37 3.69 -11.33 2.88
N PHE A 38 3.15 -12.21 2.02
CA PHE A 38 3.86 -12.79 0.90
C PHE A 38 4.05 -11.75 -0.20
N TYR A 39 5.26 -11.18 -0.28
CA TYR A 39 5.73 -10.22 -1.29
C TYR A 39 4.72 -9.13 -1.69
N ASP A 40 4.03 -8.53 -0.71
CA ASP A 40 3.04 -7.47 -0.96
C ASP A 40 3.36 -6.19 -0.17
N ASP A 41 4.10 -5.28 -0.82
CA ASP A 41 4.52 -4.00 -0.24
C ASP A 41 3.34 -3.16 0.26
N TYR A 42 2.17 -3.27 -0.38
CA TYR A 42 0.99 -2.50 0.04
C TYR A 42 0.51 -2.94 1.41
N TYR A 43 0.43 -4.24 1.67
CA TYR A 43 -0.01 -4.72 2.99
C TYR A 43 0.99 -4.39 4.09
N LEU A 44 2.29 -4.42 3.78
CA LEU A 44 3.32 -3.96 4.71
C LEU A 44 3.17 -2.46 5.00
N PHE A 45 2.93 -1.66 3.96
CA PHE A 45 2.69 -0.23 4.07
C PHE A 45 1.43 0.09 4.89
N LEU A 46 0.34 -0.68 4.77
CA LEU A 46 -0.88 -0.46 5.56
C LEU A 46 -0.65 -0.50 7.08
N ASP A 47 0.41 -1.17 7.55
CA ASP A 47 0.72 -1.22 8.97
C ASP A 47 1.41 0.10 9.45
N SER A 48 2.08 0.86 8.57
CA SER A 48 2.84 2.07 8.91
C SER A 48 2.41 3.37 8.21
N PHE A 49 1.45 3.30 7.27
CA PHE A 49 1.13 4.42 6.38
C PHE A 49 0.80 5.77 7.04
N PRO A 50 0.10 5.85 8.20
CA PRO A 50 -0.23 7.16 8.80
C PRO A 50 1.03 7.92 9.16
N LYS A 51 2.01 7.21 9.72
CA LYS A 51 3.31 7.78 10.10
C LYS A 51 4.12 8.17 8.87
N VAL A 52 4.16 7.32 7.84
CA VAL A 52 4.88 7.61 6.59
C VAL A 52 4.39 8.90 5.93
N ILE A 53 3.06 9.09 5.87
CA ILE A 53 2.45 10.29 5.28
C ILE A 53 2.74 11.53 6.12
N LEU A 54 2.61 11.41 7.45
CA LEU A 54 2.90 12.51 8.37
C LEU A 54 4.36 12.95 8.29
N ASP A 55 5.29 12.00 8.35
CA ASP A 55 6.74 12.24 8.32
C ASP A 55 7.15 12.90 7.00
N TYR A 56 6.63 12.43 5.86
CA TYR A 56 6.84 13.07 4.56
C TYR A 56 6.34 14.53 4.57
N ARG A 57 5.12 14.76 5.05
CA ARG A 57 4.53 16.10 5.10
C ARG A 57 5.39 17.07 5.92
N ILE A 58 5.84 16.64 7.10
CA ILE A 58 6.67 17.47 7.99
C ILE A 58 8.06 17.71 7.38
N LYS A 59 8.70 16.66 6.85
CA LYS A 59 10.04 16.75 6.23
C LYS A 59 10.07 17.74 5.06
N HIS A 60 8.99 17.83 4.30
CA HIS A 60 8.87 18.72 3.15
C HIS A 60 8.15 20.05 3.48
N ASN A 61 7.91 20.33 4.76
CA ASN A 61 7.22 21.53 5.25
C ASN A 61 5.87 21.80 4.56
N LEU A 62 5.12 20.74 4.23
CA LEU A 62 3.84 20.82 3.56
C LEU A 62 2.70 20.98 4.57
N SER A 63 1.72 21.81 4.24
CA SER A 63 0.40 21.75 4.84
C SER A 63 -0.37 20.52 4.33
N LYS A 64 -1.41 20.12 5.04
CA LYS A 64 -2.28 19.01 4.59
C LYS A 64 -2.99 19.35 3.27
N LEU A 65 -3.26 20.63 3.02
CA LEU A 65 -3.87 21.11 1.79
C LEU A 65 -2.90 21.05 0.60
N GLU A 66 -1.62 21.39 0.82
CA GLU A 66 -0.60 21.26 -0.24
C GLU A 66 -0.36 19.80 -0.58
N LEU A 67 -0.25 18.92 0.42
CA LEU A 67 -0.14 17.49 0.19
C LEU A 67 -1.36 16.92 -0.54
N SER A 68 -2.57 17.38 -0.21
CA SER A 68 -3.78 16.93 -0.89
C SER A 68 -3.79 17.36 -2.36
N LYS A 69 -3.36 18.58 -2.67
CA LYS A 69 -3.20 19.07 -4.05
C LYS A 69 -2.17 18.25 -4.83
N LEU A 70 -1.01 17.97 -4.22
CA LEU A 70 0.05 17.15 -4.81
C LEU A 70 -0.45 15.75 -5.19
N LEU A 71 -1.30 15.16 -4.35
CA LEU A 71 -1.86 13.83 -4.57
C LEU A 71 -3.14 13.82 -5.43
N GLY A 72 -3.70 14.98 -5.75
CA GLY A 72 -5.02 15.10 -6.40
C GLY A 72 -6.15 14.52 -5.54
N LEU A 73 -6.11 14.74 -4.23
CA LEU A 73 -7.05 14.23 -3.23
C LEU A 73 -7.68 15.37 -2.42
N SER A 74 -8.76 15.07 -1.70
CA SER A 74 -9.35 16.03 -0.77
C SER A 74 -8.51 16.17 0.50
N TYR A 75 -8.57 17.36 1.10
CA TYR A 75 -7.96 17.66 2.40
C TYR A 75 -8.38 16.64 3.48
N ASP A 76 -9.68 16.29 3.51
CA ASP A 76 -10.23 15.33 4.47
C ASP A 76 -9.60 13.94 4.34
N MET A 77 -9.23 13.52 3.13
CA MET A 77 -8.57 12.24 2.93
C MET A 77 -7.21 12.20 3.64
N ILE A 78 -6.42 13.26 3.54
CA ILE A 78 -5.13 13.40 4.24
C ILE A 78 -5.33 13.39 5.75
N CYS A 79 -6.30 14.15 6.26
CA CYS A 79 -6.64 14.15 7.68
C CYS A 79 -7.03 12.76 8.20
N ARG A 80 -7.85 12.01 7.45
CA ARG A 80 -8.27 10.66 7.84
C ARG A 80 -7.11 9.66 7.80
N TRP A 81 -6.20 9.80 6.84
CA TRP A 81 -5.03 8.94 6.74
C TRP A 81 -4.04 9.15 7.89
N GLU A 82 -3.69 10.39 8.20
CA GLU A 82 -2.81 10.70 9.34
C GLU A 82 -3.42 10.25 10.68
N ARG A 83 -4.75 10.32 10.83
CA ARG A 83 -5.49 9.86 12.02
C ARG A 83 -5.83 8.36 12.00
N LYS A 84 -5.48 7.64 10.94
CA LYS A 84 -5.82 6.22 10.74
C LYS A 84 -7.33 5.90 10.83
N THR A 85 -8.19 6.86 10.46
CA THR A 85 -9.66 6.66 10.45
C THR A 85 -10.18 6.13 9.11
N SER A 86 -9.34 6.07 8.08
CA SER A 86 -9.62 5.38 6.82
C SER A 86 -8.40 4.63 6.31
N VAL A 87 -8.63 3.56 5.55
CA VAL A 87 -7.58 2.78 4.90
C VAL A 87 -7.30 3.40 3.53
N ILE A 88 -6.02 3.58 3.21
CA ILE A 88 -5.58 3.98 1.87
C ILE A 88 -5.79 2.83 0.88
N SER A 89 -6.38 3.12 -0.28
CA SER A 89 -6.56 2.11 -1.34
C SER A 89 -5.23 1.81 -2.04
N ARG A 90 -5.11 0.62 -2.66
CA ARG A 90 -3.92 0.24 -3.42
C ARG A 90 -3.56 1.23 -4.54
N LYS A 91 -4.58 1.77 -5.23
CA LYS A 91 -4.40 2.83 -6.25
C LYS A 91 -3.73 4.07 -5.66
N ASN A 92 -4.20 4.52 -4.50
CA ASN A 92 -3.64 5.69 -3.83
C ASN A 92 -2.27 5.42 -3.20
N TYR A 93 -2.03 4.20 -2.74
CA TYR A 93 -0.69 3.75 -2.33
C TYR A 93 0.32 3.90 -3.46
N TYR A 94 0.00 3.45 -4.68
CA TYR A 94 0.91 3.61 -5.82
C TYR A 94 1.12 5.08 -6.21
N ARG A 95 0.07 5.91 -6.15
CA ARG A 95 0.22 7.37 -6.34
C ARG A 95 1.18 7.98 -5.33
N LEU A 96 1.03 7.61 -4.05
CA LEU A 96 1.91 8.06 -2.99
C LEU A 96 3.34 7.54 -3.20
N LYS A 97 3.53 6.25 -3.52
CA LYS A 97 4.84 5.64 -3.77
C LYS A 97 5.61 6.38 -4.88
N ASN A 98 4.93 6.77 -5.95
CA ASN A 98 5.55 7.53 -7.05
C ASN A 98 6.04 8.92 -6.64
N ILE A 99 5.40 9.53 -5.64
CA ILE A 99 5.79 10.85 -5.11
C ILE A 99 6.87 10.71 -4.03
N LEU A 100 6.81 9.63 -3.23
CA LEU A 100 7.76 9.35 -2.14
C LEU A 100 9.11 8.85 -2.65
N GLN A 101 9.16 8.19 -3.81
CA GLN A 101 10.42 7.80 -4.43
C GLN A 101 11.10 9.04 -5.01
N PRO A 102 12.40 9.25 -4.75
CA PRO A 102 13.13 10.31 -5.44
C PRO A 102 12.98 10.07 -6.94
N GLN A 103 12.55 11.10 -7.67
CA GLN A 103 12.55 11.10 -9.13
C GLN A 103 13.95 10.63 -9.54
N LYS A 104 14.06 9.48 -10.19
CA LYS A 104 15.26 9.16 -10.95
C LYS A 104 15.31 10.21 -12.04
N GLU A 105 16.17 11.22 -11.86
CA GLU A 105 16.52 12.12 -12.95
C GLU A 105 17.07 11.28 -14.13
N PRO A 106 16.77 11.69 -15.37
CA PRO A 106 17.17 10.98 -16.59
C PRO A 106 18.69 10.84 -16.75
#